data_AF-A0A3M2E803-F1
#
_entry.id   AF-A0A3M2E803-F1
#
_cell.length_a   1.000
_cell.length_b   1.000
_cell.length_c   1.000
_cell.angle_alpha   90.00
_cell.angle_beta   90.00
_cell.angle_gamma   90.00
#
_symmetry.space_group_name_H-M   'P 1'
#
loop_
_entity.id
_entity.type
_entity.pdbx_description
1 polymer ?
#
loop_
_entity_poly.entity_id
_entity_poly.type
_entity_poly.pdbx_seq_one_letter_code
_entity_poly.pdbx_strand_id
1 'polypeptide(L)' 'KFQDAMNRITRRQLATVDRLYASEDQLEGARAFAEKRDPVWKGR' A
#
# COMPACT_ATOMS: atom_id res chain seq x y z
N LYS A 1 7.03 -17.75 15.19
CA LYS A 1 6.81 -18.03 13.75
C LYS A 1 5.69 -17.18 13.13
N PHE A 2 4.43 -17.20 13.61
CA PHE A 2 3.39 -16.30 13.09
C PHE A 2 3.69 -14.81 13.35
N GLN A 3 4.04 -14.47 14.59
CA GLN A 3 4.33 -13.09 14.98
C GLN A 3 5.52 -12.47 14.21
N ASP A 4 6.53 -13.28 13.88
CA ASP A 4 7.69 -12.84 13.10
C ASP A 4 7.31 -12.45 11.67
N ALA A 5 6.39 -13.20 11.06
CA ALA A 5 5.86 -12.89 9.73
C ALA A 5 5.05 -11.59 9.77
N MET A 6 4.18 -11.41 10.78
CA MET A 6 3.41 -10.18 10.95
C MET A 6 4.31 -8.96 11.17
N ASN A 7 5.38 -9.10 11.96
CA ASN A 7 6.35 -8.02 12.18
C ASN A 7 7.08 -7.61 10.89
N ARG A 8 7.39 -8.55 9.99
CA ARG A 8 8.01 -8.24 8.69
C ARG A 8 7.06 -7.49 7.75
N ILE A 9 5.76 -7.79 7.80
CA ILE A 9 4.74 -7.10 7.01
C ILE A 9 4.52 -5.68 7.55
N THR A 10 4.25 -5.54 8.85
CA THR A 10 3.92 -4.22 9.44
C THR A 10 5.09 -3.25 9.40
N ARG A 11 6.33 -3.74 9.43
CA ARG A 11 7.55 -2.93 9.29
C ARG A 11 8.02 -2.77 7.83
N ARG A 12 7.22 -3.18 6.84
CA ARG A 12 7.56 -3.12 5.40
C ARG A 12 8.90 -3.77 5.03
N GLN A 13 9.31 -4.83 5.72
CA GLN A 13 10.59 -5.49 5.46
C GLN A 13 10.53 -6.47 4.28
N LEU A 14 9.37 -6.60 3.63
CA LEU A 14 9.19 -7.37 2.41
C LEU A 14 9.21 -6.42 1.22
N ALA A 15 10.10 -6.66 0.26
CA ALA A 15 10.28 -5.80 -0.92
C ALA A 15 8.98 -5.60 -1.72
N THR A 16 8.08 -6.59 -1.73
CA THR A 16 6.76 -6.50 -2.37
C THR A 16 5.79 -5.59 -1.61
N VAL A 17 5.86 -5.58 -0.27
CA VAL A 17 5.06 -4.69 0.59
C VAL A 17 5.57 -3.26 0.48
N ASP A 18 6.88 -3.05 0.47
CA ASP A 18 7.45 -1.71 0.32
C ASP A 18 7.12 -1.10 -1.05
N ARG A 19 7.20 -1.90 -2.12
CA ARG A 19 6.79 -1.49 -3.49
C ARG A 19 5.31 -1.11 -3.57
N LEU A 20 4.41 -1.90 -2.97
CA LEU A 20 2.98 -1.58 -2.92
C LEU A 20 2.74 -0.29 -2.14
N TYR A 21 3.37 -0.16 -0.98
CA TYR A 21 3.12 0.96 -0.09
C TYR A 21 3.83 2.26 -0.49
N ALA A 22 4.79 2.21 -1.40
CA ALA A 22 5.40 3.37 -2.05
C ALA A 22 4.78 3.70 -3.42
N SER A 23 3.75 2.95 -3.86
CA SER A 23 3.12 3.15 -5.15
C SER A 23 2.32 4.46 -5.21
N GLU A 24 2.25 5.04 -6.41
CA GLU A 24 1.35 6.17 -6.71
C GLU A 24 -0.12 5.82 -6.42
N ASP A 25 -0.47 4.53 -6.56
CA ASP A 25 -1.82 4.03 -6.30
C ASP A 25 -2.19 4.19 -4.82
N GLN A 26 -1.26 4.04 -3.88
CA GLN A 26 -1.56 4.27 -2.46
C GLN A 26 -1.95 5.73 -2.18
N LEU A 27 -1.27 6.68 -2.82
CA LEU A 27 -1.60 8.10 -2.71
C LEU A 27 -2.91 8.44 -3.42
N GLU A 28 -3.15 7.85 -4.59
CA GLU A 28 -4.38 8.01 -5.37
C GLU A 28 -5.60 7.49 -4.61
N GLY A 29 -5.51 6.32 -3.96
CA GLY A 29 -6.61 5.77 -3.16
C GLY A 29 -7.01 6.70 -2.00
N ALA A 30 -6.02 7.26 -1.30
CA ALA A 30 -6.28 8.23 -0.23
C ALA A 30 -6.93 9.52 -0.77
N ARG A 31 -6.46 9.99 -1.93
CA ARG A 31 -6.98 11.19 -2.59
C ARG A 31 -8.40 11.02 -3.11
N ALA A 32 -8.67 9.92 -3.82
CA ALA A 32 -9.98 9.59 -4.35
C ALA A 32 -11.02 9.44 -3.23
N PHE A 33 -10.64 8.85 -2.10
CA PHE A 33 -11.48 8.78 -0.92
C PHE A 33 -11.83 10.17 -0.37
N ALA A 34 -10.84 11.04 -0.19
CA ALA A 34 -11.05 12.41 0.30
C ALA A 34 -11.92 13.25 -0.65
N GLU A 35 -11.74 13.07 -1.96
CA GLU A 35 -12.49 13.75 -3.02
C GLU A 35 -13.84 13.08 -3.34
N LYS A 36 -14.19 11.96 -2.67
CA LYS A 36 -15.39 11.14 -2.92
C LYS A 36 -15.61 10.78 -4.39
N ARG A 37 -14.52 10.46 -5.08
CA ARG A 37 -14.54 10.00 -6.48
C ARG A 37 -14.00 8.59 -6.58
N ASP A 38 -14.22 7.97 -7.73
CA ASP A 38 -13.58 6.70 -8.02
C ASP A 38 -12.06 6.89 -8.24
N PRO A 39 -11.22 6.01 -7.67
CA PRO A 39 -9.78 6.04 -7.85
C PRO A 39 -9.36 5.55 -9.25
N VAL A 40 -8.34 6.18 -9.83
CA VAL A 40 -7.75 5.78 -11.11
C VAL A 40 -6.46 5.00 -10.87
N TRP A 41 -6.58 3.68 -10.85
CA TRP A 41 -5.45 2.78 -10.61
C TRP A 41 -4.52 2.67 -11.81
N LYS A 42 -3.21 2.76 -11.58
CA LYS A 42 -2.17 2.56 -12.61
C LYS A 42 -1.54 1.16 -12.54
N GLY A 43 -1.69 0.44 -11.42
CA GLY A 43 -1.29 -0.96 -11.28
C GLY A 43 0.22 -1.20 -11.29
N ARG A 44 1.02 -0.19 -10.91
CA ARG A 44 2.49 -0.22 -11.03
C ARG A 44 3.22 -0.06 -9.71
#